data_AF-A0A0Q6AE66-F1
#
_entry.id   AF-A0A0Q6AE66-F1
#
_cell.length_a   1.000
_cell.length_b   1.000
_cell.length_c   1.000
_cell.angle_alpha   90.00
_cell.angle_beta   90.00
_cell.angle_gamma   90.00
#
_symmetry.space_group_name_H-M   'P 1'
#
loop_
_entity.id
_entity.type
_entity.pdbx_description
1 polymer ?
#
loop_
_entity_poly.entity_id
_entity_poly.type
_entity_poly.pdbx_seq_one_letter_code
_entity_poly.pdbx_strand_id
1 'polypeptide(L)'
;MWLRSFVVAFVLQVSVSAANAAGPFGTVNVGNWIGGAFSNDETGAFSHCAATAPYANGVSLVVAQNAAGSWLLSFASPSFRFNKGDTAPIDFIFDGQEQARLFATSNAPNMVTTILPPSVARTFQKASLMVVTTNGSKPLQFVLTSTAPLVAALANCVTRVKADGLNKAGDFAKGSAKPAATADKAASPPASKSGKSRSGTGFVVSGNGHVVTNHHVIDGCSDLKGNLTGEAAVALRVVSIDAINDLALLQAPSTATFRDFARIRDRSIRSGDSVVAIGFPYRGLLSSDFTVTTGIVSSLSGMRNDSRFLQISAPVQPGNSGGPLFDTTGQIVGVVTGKLDNLRIAVATGNIPENINFAIKTGALRDFLDNSVVPYQTAEPKGELKTTEIAANARAYTMLISCNGTGQADAKR
;
A
#
# COMPACT_ATOMS: atom_id res chain seq x y z
N MET A 1 3.11 -43.83 -33.26
CA MET A 1 3.54 -42.45 -33.60
C MET A 1 2.38 -41.50 -33.31
N TRP A 2 2.42 -40.80 -32.17
CA TRP A 2 1.48 -39.74 -31.83
C TRP A 2 2.23 -38.41 -31.91
N LEU A 3 1.92 -37.58 -32.89
CA LEU A 3 2.47 -36.23 -33.02
C LEU A 3 1.82 -35.32 -31.97
N ARG A 4 2.63 -34.76 -31.08
CA ARG A 4 2.24 -33.63 -30.22
C ARG A 4 2.50 -32.33 -30.98
N SER A 5 1.43 -31.64 -31.38
CA SER A 5 1.51 -30.28 -31.88
C SER A 5 1.81 -29.31 -30.73
N PHE A 6 3.02 -28.76 -30.71
CA PHE A 6 3.35 -27.58 -29.93
C PHE A 6 2.86 -26.34 -30.69
N VAL A 7 1.84 -25.67 -30.16
CA VAL A 7 1.47 -24.32 -30.61
C VAL A 7 2.38 -23.34 -29.88
N VAL A 8 3.39 -22.83 -30.57
CA VAL A 8 4.20 -21.69 -30.12
C VAL A 8 3.36 -20.44 -30.34
N ALA A 9 2.86 -19.85 -29.25
CA ALA A 9 2.20 -18.55 -29.30
C ALA A 9 3.24 -17.46 -29.54
N PHE A 10 3.33 -16.99 -30.78
CA PHE A 10 4.14 -15.85 -31.18
C PHE A 10 3.48 -14.58 -30.62
N VAL A 11 4.00 -14.04 -29.52
CA VAL A 11 3.57 -12.75 -29.00
C VAL A 11 4.12 -11.67 -29.94
N LEU A 12 3.23 -11.07 -30.74
CA LEU A 12 3.55 -9.90 -31.56
C LEU A 12 4.02 -8.76 -30.63
N GLN A 13 5.33 -8.50 -30.62
CA GLN A 13 5.88 -7.30 -29.99
C GLN A 13 5.49 -6.09 -30.84
N VAL A 14 4.50 -5.32 -30.38
CA VAL A 14 4.22 -3.98 -30.93
C VAL A 14 5.26 -3.03 -30.34
N SER A 15 6.35 -2.83 -31.07
CA SER A 15 7.39 -1.84 -30.77
C SER A 15 6.85 -0.43 -31.03
N VAL A 16 6.42 0.26 -29.97
CA VAL A 16 6.13 1.70 -30.01
C VAL A 16 7.45 2.46 -30.00
N SER A 17 7.99 2.74 -31.18
CA SER A 17 9.19 3.57 -31.35
C SER A 17 8.84 5.03 -31.08
N ALA A 18 9.27 5.59 -29.95
CA ALA A 18 9.04 6.99 -29.57
C ALA A 18 9.87 8.03 -30.36
N ALA A 19 10.68 7.60 -31.36
CA ALA A 19 11.61 8.47 -32.07
C ALA A 19 10.99 9.27 -33.23
N ASN A 20 9.78 8.92 -33.67
CA ASN A 20 9.14 9.45 -34.87
C ASN A 20 7.69 9.88 -34.56
N ALA A 21 7.50 10.87 -33.68
CA ALA A 21 6.17 11.35 -33.32
C ALA A 21 6.02 12.89 -33.26
N ALA A 22 5.19 13.45 -34.14
CA ALA A 22 4.83 14.86 -34.21
C ALA A 22 3.66 15.16 -33.26
N GLY A 23 3.72 16.33 -32.63
CA GLY A 23 2.80 16.77 -31.57
C GLY A 23 3.53 17.59 -30.50
N PRO A 24 2.88 17.92 -29.38
CA PRO A 24 1.52 17.53 -29.03
C PRO A 24 0.45 18.27 -29.84
N PHE A 25 -0.55 17.54 -30.32
CA PHE A 25 -1.83 18.07 -30.79
C PHE A 25 -2.82 18.11 -29.62
N GLY A 26 -3.45 19.26 -29.38
CA GLY A 26 -4.25 19.49 -28.18
C GLY A 26 -3.41 19.42 -26.89
N THR A 27 -4.07 19.45 -25.73
CA THR A 27 -3.39 19.55 -24.44
C THR A 27 -3.95 18.60 -23.39
N VAL A 28 -3.05 17.93 -22.67
CA VAL A 28 -3.30 17.27 -21.40
C VAL A 28 -2.55 18.07 -20.34
N ASN A 29 -3.27 18.84 -19.53
CA ASN A 29 -2.70 19.59 -18.40
C ASN A 29 -3.39 19.14 -17.11
N VAL A 30 -2.73 18.27 -16.34
CA VAL A 30 -3.30 17.69 -15.11
C VAL A 30 -2.26 17.78 -13.99
N GLY A 31 -2.41 18.73 -13.07
CA GLY A 31 -1.38 18.99 -12.07
C GLY A 31 -0.03 19.30 -12.74
N ASN A 32 1.01 18.53 -12.42
CA ASN A 32 2.34 18.67 -13.01
C ASN A 32 2.54 17.89 -14.32
N TRP A 33 1.49 17.22 -14.82
CA TRP A 33 1.54 16.45 -16.05
C TRP A 33 1.17 17.33 -17.23
N ILE A 34 2.06 17.34 -18.22
CA ILE A 34 1.91 18.12 -19.46
C ILE A 34 2.05 17.16 -20.65
N GLY A 35 1.15 17.26 -21.60
CA GLY A 35 1.16 16.38 -22.77
C GLY A 35 0.07 16.67 -23.78
N GLY A 36 -0.24 15.68 -24.60
CA GLY A 36 -1.23 15.78 -25.68
C GLY A 36 -1.27 14.53 -26.55
N ALA A 37 -1.88 14.66 -27.72
CA ALA A 37 -1.93 13.61 -28.73
C ALA A 37 -0.72 13.70 -29.67
N PHE A 38 -0.25 12.56 -30.15
CA PHE A 38 0.89 12.47 -31.06
C PHE A 38 0.51 11.64 -32.29
N SER A 39 1.09 11.98 -33.43
CA SER A 39 1.03 11.18 -34.66
C SER A 39 2.29 10.32 -34.82
N ASN A 40 2.31 9.48 -35.83
CA ASN A 40 3.52 8.84 -36.33
C ASN A 40 4.08 9.71 -37.48
N ASP A 41 5.38 10.02 -37.47
CA ASP A 41 5.99 10.97 -38.42
C ASP A 41 6.05 10.47 -39.85
N GLU A 42 6.04 9.15 -40.05
CA GLU A 42 6.13 8.54 -41.38
C GLU A 42 4.76 8.45 -42.06
N THR A 43 3.69 8.33 -41.26
CA THR A 43 2.33 8.06 -41.77
C THR A 43 1.34 9.18 -41.51
N GLY A 44 1.66 10.12 -40.61
CA GLY A 44 0.74 11.16 -40.12
C GLY A 44 -0.44 10.63 -39.29
N ALA A 45 -0.55 9.30 -39.12
CA ALA A 45 -1.64 8.67 -38.39
C ALA A 45 -1.50 8.87 -36.88
N PHE A 46 -2.64 8.94 -36.16
CA PHE A 46 -2.65 8.99 -34.70
C PHE A 46 -1.92 7.79 -34.10
N SER A 47 -0.93 8.05 -33.25
CA SER A 47 -0.09 7.02 -32.64
C SER A 47 -0.47 6.77 -31.18
N HIS A 48 -0.49 7.83 -30.36
CA HIS A 48 -0.74 7.73 -28.92
C HIS A 48 -1.08 9.07 -28.29
N CYS A 49 -1.66 9.05 -27.10
CA CYS A 49 -1.71 10.20 -26.20
C CYS A 49 -0.73 9.98 -25.06
N ALA A 50 0.09 10.97 -24.74
CA ALA A 50 1.08 10.90 -23.66
C ALA A 50 1.09 12.17 -22.83
N ALA A 51 1.51 12.03 -21.58
CA ALA A 51 1.90 13.15 -20.74
C ALA A 51 3.15 12.83 -19.95
N THR A 52 3.91 13.87 -19.63
CA THR A 52 5.18 13.79 -18.94
C THR A 52 5.13 14.62 -17.67
N ALA A 53 5.76 14.11 -16.61
CA ALA A 53 6.05 14.84 -15.40
C ALA A 53 7.57 14.85 -15.16
N PRO A 54 8.22 16.03 -15.14
CA PRO A 54 9.63 16.15 -14.79
C PRO A 54 9.83 16.07 -13.27
N TYR A 55 10.94 15.48 -12.83
CA TYR A 55 11.35 15.40 -11.43
C TYR A 55 12.67 16.16 -11.21
N ALA A 56 12.87 16.64 -9.97
CA ALA A 56 14.00 17.51 -9.60
C ALA A 56 15.39 16.88 -9.84
N ASN A 57 15.46 15.55 -9.88
CA ASN A 57 16.69 14.80 -10.17
C ASN A 57 16.98 14.64 -11.68
N GLY A 58 16.21 15.32 -12.54
CA GLY A 58 16.35 15.25 -14.00
C GLY A 58 15.68 14.03 -14.65
N VAL A 59 15.03 13.17 -13.86
CA VAL A 59 14.25 12.04 -14.38
C VAL A 59 12.89 12.54 -14.84
N SER A 60 12.43 12.04 -16.00
CA SER A 60 11.09 12.32 -16.51
C SER A 60 10.27 11.03 -16.54
N LEU A 61 9.07 11.11 -15.99
CA LEU A 61 8.08 10.03 -16.05
C LEU A 61 7.11 10.31 -17.18
N VAL A 62 6.93 9.36 -18.09
CA VAL A 62 6.01 9.46 -19.22
C VAL A 62 4.93 8.39 -19.08
N VAL A 63 3.67 8.80 -19.11
CA VAL A 63 2.51 7.90 -19.17
C VAL A 63 1.85 8.09 -20.50
N ALA A 64 1.56 6.99 -21.20
CA ALA A 64 0.88 7.05 -22.48
C ALA A 64 -0.19 5.97 -22.61
N GLN A 65 -1.17 6.24 -23.47
CA GLN A 65 -2.08 5.24 -24.00
C GLN A 65 -2.01 5.26 -25.52
N ASN A 66 -1.69 4.11 -26.12
CA ASN A 66 -1.57 4.00 -27.57
C ASN A 66 -2.95 3.95 -28.26
N ALA A 67 -2.96 4.03 -29.58
CA ALA A 67 -4.17 3.87 -30.38
C ALA A 67 -4.87 2.49 -30.20
N ALA A 68 -4.22 1.46 -29.66
CA ALA A 68 -4.87 0.19 -29.31
C ALA A 68 -5.50 0.18 -27.91
N GLY A 69 -5.32 1.25 -27.11
CA GLY A 69 -5.79 1.34 -25.73
C GLY A 69 -4.83 0.75 -24.69
N SER A 70 -3.65 0.27 -25.09
CA SER A 70 -2.63 -0.24 -24.18
C SER A 70 -1.96 0.90 -23.42
N TRP A 71 -1.77 0.69 -22.12
CA TRP A 71 -1.05 1.62 -21.25
C TRP A 71 0.45 1.40 -21.34
N LEU A 72 1.19 2.50 -21.42
CA LEU A 72 2.64 2.53 -21.50
C LEU A 72 3.16 3.41 -20.38
N LEU A 73 4.24 2.97 -19.75
CA LEU A 73 4.97 3.72 -18.75
C LEU A 73 6.43 3.79 -19.18
N SER A 74 6.97 5.00 -19.29
CA SER A 74 8.35 5.21 -19.69
C SER A 74 9.10 6.08 -18.70
N PHE A 75 10.39 5.79 -18.54
CA PHE A 75 11.30 6.49 -17.66
C PHE A 75 12.46 7.00 -18.50
N ALA A 76 12.67 8.31 -18.50
CA ALA A 76 13.84 8.91 -19.10
C ALA A 76 14.75 9.45 -18.00
N SER A 77 16.03 9.07 -18.02
CA SER A 77 17.03 9.59 -17.08
C SER A 77 18.32 9.96 -17.82
N PRO A 78 18.93 11.13 -17.56
CA PRO A 78 20.25 11.48 -18.07
C PRO A 78 21.35 10.48 -17.67
N SER A 79 21.13 9.66 -16.64
CA SER A 79 22.08 8.63 -16.19
C SER A 79 21.95 7.30 -16.94
N PHE A 80 20.89 7.09 -17.71
CA PHE A 80 20.66 5.83 -18.43
C PHE A 80 21.52 5.74 -19.69
N ARG A 81 22.02 4.53 -19.97
CA ARG A 81 22.88 4.20 -21.12
C ARG A 81 22.44 2.85 -21.68
N PHE A 82 21.39 2.88 -22.49
CA PHE A 82 20.84 1.70 -23.17
C PHE A 82 21.13 1.76 -24.67
N ASN A 83 21.15 0.61 -25.32
CA ASN A 83 21.02 0.51 -26.77
C ASN A 83 19.54 0.33 -27.13
N LYS A 84 19.15 0.81 -28.32
CA LYS A 84 17.79 0.61 -28.82
C LYS A 84 17.50 -0.89 -28.93
N GLY A 85 16.41 -1.34 -28.32
CA GLY A 85 16.02 -2.75 -28.27
C GLY A 85 16.51 -3.51 -27.04
N ASP A 86 17.36 -2.91 -26.19
CA ASP A 86 17.76 -3.52 -24.92
C ASP A 86 16.51 -3.80 -24.07
N THR A 87 16.46 -4.98 -23.44
CA THR A 87 15.39 -5.33 -22.52
C THR A 87 15.94 -5.52 -21.11
N ALA A 88 15.21 -5.02 -20.13
CA ALA A 88 15.56 -5.18 -18.73
C ALA A 88 14.32 -5.51 -17.90
N PRO A 89 14.43 -6.45 -16.94
CA PRO A 89 13.39 -6.59 -15.92
C PRO A 89 13.39 -5.33 -15.06
N ILE A 90 12.21 -4.78 -14.86
CA ILE A 90 11.94 -3.63 -14.01
C ILE A 90 10.91 -4.04 -12.97
N ASP A 91 11.27 -3.82 -11.72
CA ASP A 91 10.44 -4.11 -10.58
C ASP A 91 9.75 -2.81 -10.14
N PHE A 92 8.42 -2.83 -10.16
CA PHE A 92 7.56 -1.72 -9.76
C PHE A 92 6.95 -1.99 -8.40
N ILE A 93 7.10 -1.04 -7.49
CA ILE A 93 6.50 -1.08 -6.16
C ILE A 93 5.64 0.16 -6.00
N PHE A 94 4.36 -0.04 -5.70
CA PHE A 94 3.38 1.02 -5.51
C PHE A 94 3.02 1.12 -4.03
N ASP A 95 3.17 2.29 -3.42
CA ASP A 95 2.84 2.55 -2.01
C ASP A 95 3.40 1.50 -1.01
N GLY A 96 4.60 0.96 -1.32
CA GLY A 96 5.24 -0.09 -0.51
C GLY A 96 4.54 -1.46 -0.54
N GLN A 97 3.73 -1.72 -1.56
CA GLN A 97 2.96 -2.94 -1.82
C GLN A 97 3.52 -3.75 -3.00
N GLU A 98 2.90 -4.90 -3.27
CA GLU A 98 3.28 -5.97 -4.23
C GLU A 98 4.08 -5.50 -5.44
N GLN A 99 5.18 -6.21 -5.67
CA GLN A 99 6.13 -5.99 -6.75
C GLN A 99 5.56 -6.49 -8.07
N ALA A 100 5.23 -5.57 -8.98
CA ALA A 100 4.97 -5.94 -10.36
C ALA A 100 6.32 -5.98 -11.10
N ARG A 101 6.80 -7.18 -11.41
CA ARG A 101 7.95 -7.36 -12.31
C ARG A 101 7.48 -7.31 -13.76
N LEU A 102 7.87 -6.27 -14.48
CA LEU A 102 7.59 -6.12 -15.91
C LEU A 102 8.91 -6.08 -16.68
N PHE A 103 8.84 -6.35 -17.98
CA PHE A 103 9.98 -6.12 -18.88
C PHE A 103 9.82 -4.76 -19.54
N ALA A 104 10.87 -3.97 -19.51
CA ALA A 104 10.94 -2.73 -20.25
C ALA A 104 11.91 -2.87 -21.41
N THR A 105 11.58 -2.22 -22.52
CA THR A 105 12.41 -2.15 -23.71
C THR A 105 12.92 -0.73 -23.87
N SER A 106 14.20 -0.57 -24.18
CA SER A 106 14.77 0.72 -24.50
C SER A 106 14.41 1.14 -25.91
N ASN A 107 13.78 2.30 -26.02
CA ASN A 107 13.41 2.91 -27.30
C ASN A 107 14.36 4.08 -27.67
N ALA A 108 15.14 4.56 -26.70
CA ALA A 108 16.15 5.60 -26.85
C ALA A 108 17.25 5.42 -25.78
N PRO A 109 18.49 5.94 -25.98
CA PRO A 109 19.62 5.63 -25.09
C PRO A 109 19.43 5.99 -23.62
N ASN A 110 18.56 6.95 -23.35
CA ASN A 110 18.26 7.45 -22.01
C ASN A 110 16.86 7.08 -21.53
N MET A 111 16.12 6.23 -22.25
CA MET A 111 14.72 5.93 -21.96
C MET A 111 14.38 4.44 -22.10
N VAL A 112 13.58 3.95 -21.15
CA VAL A 112 12.97 2.62 -21.17
C VAL A 112 11.46 2.75 -21.09
N THR A 113 10.76 1.88 -21.80
CA THR A 113 9.29 1.84 -21.86
C THR A 113 8.80 0.44 -21.54
N THR A 114 7.78 0.33 -20.70
CA THR A 114 7.08 -0.92 -20.42
C THR A 114 5.60 -0.79 -20.73
N ILE A 115 4.97 -1.91 -21.09
CA ILE A 115 3.51 -2.01 -21.21
C ILE A 115 2.97 -2.30 -19.82
N LEU A 116 2.02 -1.50 -19.36
CA LEU A 116 1.32 -1.74 -18.10
C LEU A 116 0.10 -2.64 -18.35
N PRO A 117 0.05 -3.84 -17.74
CA PRO A 117 -1.18 -4.62 -17.69
C PRO A 117 -2.32 -3.80 -17.04
N PRO A 118 -3.59 -4.04 -17.41
CA PRO A 118 -4.71 -3.28 -16.85
C PRO A 118 -4.80 -3.28 -15.32
N SER A 119 -4.37 -4.36 -14.65
CA SER A 119 -4.27 -4.43 -13.20
C SER A 119 -3.24 -3.42 -12.66
N VAL A 120 -2.04 -3.42 -13.22
CA VAL A 120 -0.95 -2.52 -12.82
C VAL A 120 -1.27 -1.06 -13.14
N ALA A 121 -1.90 -0.78 -14.29
CA ALA A 121 -2.36 0.56 -14.64
C ALA A 121 -3.38 1.11 -13.63
N ARG A 122 -4.31 0.26 -13.14
CA ARG A 122 -5.24 0.63 -12.06
C ARG A 122 -4.53 0.87 -10.72
N THR A 123 -3.48 0.12 -10.42
CA THR A 123 -2.65 0.36 -9.22
C THR A 123 -1.92 1.70 -9.35
N PHE A 124 -1.25 1.96 -10.47
CA PHE A 124 -0.60 3.24 -10.77
C PHE A 124 -1.57 4.42 -10.65
N GLN A 125 -2.80 4.27 -11.13
CA GLN A 125 -3.85 5.30 -11.06
C GLN A 125 -4.18 5.71 -9.62
N LYS A 126 -4.08 4.78 -8.66
CA LYS A 126 -4.44 4.99 -7.25
C LYS A 126 -3.23 5.28 -6.37
N ALA A 127 -2.03 4.96 -6.84
CA ALA A 127 -0.82 5.06 -6.06
C ALA A 127 -0.43 6.51 -5.81
N SER A 128 0.07 6.78 -4.60
CA SER A 128 0.67 8.08 -4.23
C SER A 128 2.19 8.05 -4.36
N LEU A 129 2.77 6.86 -4.47
CA LEU A 129 4.19 6.64 -4.57
C LEU A 129 4.48 5.43 -5.47
N MET A 130 5.43 5.59 -6.38
CA MET A 130 5.95 4.49 -7.18
C MET A 130 7.46 4.45 -7.09
N VAL A 131 7.98 3.24 -7.00
CA VAL A 131 9.40 2.96 -6.90
C VAL A 131 9.76 1.96 -7.96
N VAL A 132 10.87 2.22 -8.63
CA VAL A 132 11.32 1.47 -9.79
C VAL A 132 12.73 1.00 -9.52
N THR A 133 12.93 -0.31 -9.53
CA THR A 133 14.25 -0.93 -9.38
C THR A 133 14.62 -1.73 -10.62
N THR A 134 15.85 -1.56 -11.06
CA THR A 134 16.47 -2.34 -12.14
C THR A 134 17.70 -3.04 -11.58
N ASN A 135 18.04 -4.23 -12.08
CA ASN A 135 19.14 -5.04 -11.54
C ASN A 135 20.43 -4.20 -11.37
N GLY A 136 20.86 -4.03 -10.12
CA GLY A 136 22.11 -3.33 -9.77
C GLY A 136 22.09 -1.80 -9.82
N SER A 137 20.96 -1.17 -10.14
CA SER A 137 20.84 0.30 -10.17
C SER A 137 20.16 0.84 -8.92
N LYS A 138 20.49 2.09 -8.55
CA LYS A 138 19.80 2.77 -7.45
C LYS A 138 18.30 2.88 -7.74
N PRO A 139 17.42 2.59 -6.77
CA PRO A 139 15.98 2.74 -6.94
C PRO A 139 15.61 4.17 -7.36
N LEU A 140 14.71 4.30 -8.32
CA LEU A 140 14.09 5.57 -8.69
C LEU A 140 12.75 5.72 -7.98
N GLN A 141 12.52 6.87 -7.37
CA GLN A 141 11.30 7.16 -6.60
C GLN A 141 10.50 8.29 -7.27
N PHE A 142 9.19 8.05 -7.40
CA PHE A 142 8.25 8.96 -8.03
C PHE A 142 7.10 9.24 -7.06
N VAL A 143 7.03 10.46 -6.54
CA VAL A 143 5.84 10.94 -5.83
C VAL A 143 4.76 11.17 -6.86
N LEU A 144 3.71 10.36 -6.81
CA LEU A 144 2.64 10.38 -7.78
C LEU A 144 1.54 11.34 -7.32
N THR A 145 1.34 12.40 -8.09
CA THR A 145 0.24 13.35 -7.88
C THR A 145 -0.66 13.37 -9.10
N SER A 146 -1.97 13.45 -8.88
CA SER A 146 -2.97 13.62 -9.95
C SER A 146 -2.95 12.51 -11.02
N THR A 147 -2.50 11.30 -10.67
CA THR A 147 -2.46 10.13 -11.58
C THR A 147 -3.86 9.67 -11.99
N ALA A 148 -4.84 9.70 -11.09
CA ALA A 148 -6.23 9.38 -11.41
C ALA A 148 -6.86 10.29 -12.49
N PRO A 149 -6.86 11.63 -12.34
CA PRO A 149 -7.35 12.52 -13.39
C PRO A 149 -6.47 12.48 -14.65
N LEU A 150 -5.18 12.21 -14.54
CA LEU A 150 -4.30 12.05 -15.70
C LEU A 150 -4.71 10.85 -16.57
N VAL A 151 -4.87 9.68 -15.95
CA VAL A 151 -5.28 8.45 -16.64
C VAL A 151 -6.63 8.67 -17.34
N ALA A 152 -7.56 9.38 -16.70
CA ALA A 152 -8.83 9.75 -17.33
C ALA A 152 -8.65 10.71 -18.52
N ALA A 153 -7.79 11.72 -18.41
CA ALA A 153 -7.51 12.67 -19.49
C ALA A 153 -6.83 12.00 -20.70
N LEU A 154 -5.89 11.10 -20.46
CA LEU A 154 -5.23 10.33 -21.53
C LEU A 154 -6.21 9.39 -22.24
N ALA A 155 -7.09 8.72 -21.49
CA ALA A 155 -8.14 7.90 -22.08
C ALA A 155 -9.12 8.73 -22.92
N ASN A 156 -9.56 9.88 -22.40
CA ASN A 156 -10.40 10.83 -23.14
C ASN A 156 -9.70 11.33 -24.41
N CYS A 157 -8.39 11.60 -24.34
CA CYS A 157 -7.58 11.98 -25.50
C CYS A 157 -7.63 10.90 -26.59
N VAL A 158 -7.36 9.63 -26.26
CA VAL A 158 -7.41 8.53 -27.24
C VAL A 158 -8.82 8.41 -27.85
N THR A 159 -9.87 8.48 -27.02
CA THR A 159 -11.25 8.39 -27.51
C THR A 159 -11.61 9.53 -28.46
N ARG A 160 -11.31 10.78 -28.11
CA ARG A 160 -11.64 11.94 -28.94
C ARG A 160 -10.83 11.98 -30.23
N VAL A 161 -9.53 11.73 -30.17
CA VAL A 161 -8.69 11.77 -31.36
C VAL A 161 -9.08 10.68 -32.37
N LYS A 162 -9.51 9.51 -31.89
CA LYS A 162 -10.07 8.46 -32.77
C LYS A 162 -11.39 8.85 -33.41
N ALA A 163 -12.26 9.56 -32.69
CA ALA A 163 -13.57 9.96 -33.18
C ALA A 163 -13.50 11.17 -34.13
N ASP A 164 -12.72 12.18 -33.75
CA ASP A 164 -12.77 13.51 -34.33
C ASP A 164 -11.54 13.85 -35.19
N GLY A 165 -10.45 13.08 -35.06
CA GLY A 165 -9.16 13.32 -35.71
C GLY A 165 -8.24 14.28 -34.94
N LEU A 166 -6.94 14.21 -35.23
CA LEU A 166 -5.89 15.02 -34.60
C LEU A 166 -6.08 16.54 -34.78
N ASN A 167 -6.62 16.93 -35.93
CA ASN A 167 -6.92 18.31 -36.33
C ASN A 167 -8.03 18.96 -35.49
N LYS A 168 -8.79 18.18 -34.71
CA LYS A 168 -9.78 18.69 -33.75
C LYS A 168 -9.35 18.51 -32.29
N ALA A 169 -8.07 18.20 -32.05
CA ALA A 169 -7.54 18.04 -30.71
C ALA A 169 -7.71 19.33 -29.89
N GLY A 170 -8.21 19.19 -28.66
CA GLY A 170 -8.51 20.29 -27.76
C GLY A 170 -7.94 20.04 -26.36
N ASP A 171 -8.57 20.63 -25.35
CA ASP A 171 -8.24 20.35 -23.95
C ASP A 171 -8.85 19.01 -23.51
N PHE A 172 -7.99 18.01 -23.32
CA PHE A 172 -8.40 16.65 -22.98
C PHE A 172 -8.66 16.46 -21.47
N ALA A 173 -8.27 17.42 -20.62
CA ALA A 173 -8.62 17.43 -19.21
C ALA A 173 -10.06 17.94 -19.00
N LYS A 174 -10.61 18.71 -19.96
CA LYS A 174 -12.00 19.17 -19.94
C LYS A 174 -12.97 18.13 -20.51
N GLY A 175 -13.85 17.62 -19.65
CA GLY A 175 -14.91 16.69 -20.05
C GLY A 175 -14.51 15.22 -19.98
N SER A 176 -13.52 14.85 -19.17
CA SER A 176 -13.37 13.48 -18.66
C SER A 176 -14.50 13.15 -17.68
N ALA A 177 -15.75 13.27 -18.15
CA ALA A 177 -16.91 12.70 -17.52
C ALA A 177 -16.84 11.19 -17.74
N LYS A 178 -17.08 10.45 -16.64
CA LYS A 178 -17.21 9.00 -16.54
C LYS A 178 -17.67 8.33 -17.85
N PRO A 179 -16.95 7.32 -18.39
CA PRO A 179 -17.45 6.54 -19.51
C PRO A 179 -18.84 5.98 -19.18
N ALA A 180 -19.80 6.25 -20.06
CA ALA A 180 -21.13 5.70 -19.99
C ALA A 180 -21.04 4.17 -20.11
N ALA A 181 -21.15 3.47 -18.98
CA ALA A 181 -21.51 2.07 -18.98
C ALA A 181 -22.98 1.97 -19.40
N THR A 182 -23.23 1.41 -20.57
CA THR A 182 -24.55 0.96 -20.98
C THR A 182 -25.13 0.04 -19.92
N ALA A 183 -26.38 0.34 -19.56
CA ALA A 183 -27.09 -0.22 -18.43
C ALA A 183 -27.30 -1.73 -18.54
N ASP A 184 -26.94 -2.44 -17.49
CA ASP A 184 -27.81 -3.48 -16.95
C ASP A 184 -28.05 -3.23 -15.46
N LYS A 185 -29.32 -3.30 -15.12
CA LYS A 185 -29.96 -2.70 -13.95
C LYS A 185 -29.95 -3.70 -12.80
N ALA A 186 -29.06 -3.50 -11.83
CA ALA A 186 -29.23 -4.05 -10.49
C ALA A 186 -28.82 -2.98 -9.47
N ALA A 187 -29.81 -2.50 -8.71
CA ALA A 187 -29.64 -1.43 -7.74
C ALA A 187 -28.60 -1.82 -6.67
N SER A 188 -27.54 -1.01 -6.56
CA SER A 188 -26.68 -1.00 -5.38
C SER A 188 -26.99 0.24 -4.54
N PRO A 189 -27.00 0.15 -3.19
CA PRO A 189 -27.38 1.26 -2.31
C PRO A 189 -26.43 2.47 -2.47
N PRO A 190 -26.87 3.68 -2.08
CA PRO A 190 -26.10 4.91 -2.32
C PRO A 190 -24.70 4.81 -1.70
N ALA A 191 -23.69 5.04 -2.53
CA ALA A 191 -22.30 5.12 -2.12
C ALA A 191 -22.15 6.15 -1.00
N SER A 192 -21.75 5.70 0.19
CA SER A 192 -21.33 6.60 1.25
C SER A 192 -20.08 7.35 0.78
N LYS A 193 -20.01 8.63 1.14
CA LYS A 193 -18.89 9.52 0.86
C LYS A 193 -17.63 8.87 1.44
N SER A 194 -16.73 8.37 0.59
CA SER A 194 -15.48 7.75 1.04
C SER A 194 -14.54 8.83 1.58
N GLY A 195 -14.60 9.08 2.89
CA GLY A 195 -13.43 9.52 3.63
C GLY A 195 -12.31 8.49 3.45
N LYS A 196 -11.04 8.92 3.53
CA LYS A 196 -9.92 7.97 3.57
C LYS A 196 -10.12 7.06 4.80
N SER A 197 -10.55 5.82 4.57
CA SER A 197 -10.70 4.81 5.61
C SER A 197 -9.36 4.10 5.79
N ARG A 198 -8.78 4.20 6.99
CA ARG A 198 -7.60 3.45 7.41
C ARG A 198 -8.04 2.35 8.38
N SER A 199 -7.35 1.23 8.37
CA SER A 199 -7.58 0.16 9.34
C SER A 199 -6.28 -0.33 9.96
N GLY A 200 -6.40 -0.86 11.17
CA GLY A 200 -5.34 -1.51 11.91
C GLY A 200 -5.90 -2.60 12.80
N THR A 201 -5.09 -3.06 13.74
CA THR A 201 -5.45 -4.04 14.75
C THR A 201 -5.37 -3.38 16.12
N GLY A 202 -6.17 -3.86 17.06
CA GLY A 202 -6.04 -3.55 18.47
C GLY A 202 -6.40 -4.77 19.31
N PHE A 203 -6.09 -4.73 20.59
CA PHE A 203 -6.42 -5.83 21.50
C PHE A 203 -6.85 -5.33 22.87
N VAL A 204 -7.81 -6.04 23.48
CA VAL A 204 -8.34 -5.73 24.81
C VAL A 204 -7.31 -6.11 25.87
N VAL A 205 -7.05 -5.21 26.81
CA VAL A 205 -6.05 -5.41 27.89
C VAL A 205 -6.65 -5.43 29.29
N SER A 206 -7.96 -5.19 29.43
CA SER A 206 -8.65 -5.22 30.72
C SER A 206 -10.11 -5.66 30.58
N GLY A 207 -10.66 -6.21 31.66
CA GLY A 207 -12.09 -6.56 31.73
C GLY A 207 -13.05 -5.38 31.56
N ASN A 208 -12.56 -4.14 31.74
CA ASN A 208 -13.35 -2.92 31.55
C ASN A 208 -13.39 -2.45 30.09
N GLY A 209 -12.82 -3.22 29.15
CA GLY A 209 -12.91 -2.90 27.71
C GLY A 209 -11.90 -1.85 27.23
N HIS A 210 -10.78 -1.69 27.93
CA HIS A 210 -9.65 -0.92 27.42
C HIS A 210 -8.96 -1.67 26.30
N VAL A 211 -8.70 -0.99 25.19
CA VAL A 211 -8.10 -1.55 23.97
C VAL A 211 -6.83 -0.80 23.64
N VAL A 212 -5.74 -1.52 23.39
CA VAL A 212 -4.47 -0.96 22.93
C VAL A 212 -4.37 -1.08 21.42
N THR A 213 -3.84 -0.05 20.78
CA THR A 213 -3.46 -0.03 19.36
C THR A 213 -2.29 0.95 19.16
N ASN A 214 -1.85 1.18 17.93
CA ASN A 214 -0.90 2.25 17.65
C ASN A 214 -1.57 3.60 17.47
N HIS A 215 -0.86 4.66 17.86
CA HIS A 215 -1.30 6.04 17.62
C HIS A 215 -1.52 6.31 16.14
N HIS A 216 -0.57 5.93 15.27
CA HIS A 216 -0.70 6.19 13.83
C HIS A 216 -1.87 5.45 13.18
N VAL A 217 -2.50 4.45 13.81
CA VAL A 217 -3.72 3.81 13.30
C VAL A 217 -4.93 4.73 13.46
N ILE A 218 -4.97 5.51 14.55
CA ILE A 218 -6.10 6.34 14.96
C ILE A 218 -5.88 7.85 14.73
N ASP A 219 -4.70 8.25 14.26
CA ASP A 219 -4.37 9.67 14.06
C ASP A 219 -5.30 10.35 13.03
N GLY A 220 -5.88 11.50 13.37
CA GLY A 220 -6.83 12.21 12.51
C GLY A 220 -8.18 11.50 12.32
N CYS A 221 -8.52 10.54 13.20
CA CYS A 221 -9.79 9.81 13.08
C CYS A 221 -11.00 10.62 13.51
N SER A 222 -12.07 10.57 12.71
CA SER A 222 -13.35 11.19 13.04
C SER A 222 -14.43 10.18 13.47
N ASP A 223 -14.41 8.98 12.89
CA ASP A 223 -15.25 7.86 13.28
C ASP A 223 -14.34 6.64 13.52
N LEU A 224 -14.22 6.27 14.79
CA LEU A 224 -13.35 5.19 15.25
C LEU A 224 -14.19 4.02 15.75
N LYS A 225 -14.01 2.85 15.15
CA LYS A 225 -14.76 1.65 15.45
C LYS A 225 -13.86 0.45 15.66
N GLY A 226 -14.29 -0.46 16.53
CA GLY A 226 -13.66 -1.74 16.80
C GLY A 226 -14.62 -2.89 16.52
N ASN A 227 -14.15 -4.00 15.97
CA ASN A 227 -14.96 -5.23 15.92
C ASN A 227 -14.08 -6.48 16.11
N LEU A 228 -14.53 -7.40 16.97
CA LEU A 228 -14.00 -8.76 17.02
C LEU A 228 -14.40 -9.53 15.75
N THR A 229 -13.72 -10.65 15.46
CA THR A 229 -14.09 -11.50 14.32
C THR A 229 -15.52 -12.00 14.49
N GLY A 230 -16.36 -11.77 13.48
CA GLY A 230 -17.75 -12.24 13.45
C GLY A 230 -18.73 -11.41 14.29
N GLU A 231 -18.25 -10.36 14.96
CA GLU A 231 -19.08 -9.48 15.78
C GLU A 231 -19.36 -8.13 15.10
N ALA A 232 -20.42 -7.46 15.56
CA ALA A 232 -20.77 -6.12 15.10
C ALA A 232 -19.73 -5.09 15.55
N ALA A 233 -19.55 -4.04 14.75
CA ALA A 233 -18.65 -2.95 15.10
C ALA A 233 -19.22 -2.08 16.23
N VAL A 234 -18.39 -1.77 17.21
CA VAL A 234 -18.68 -0.87 18.34
C VAL A 234 -17.89 0.42 18.19
N ALA A 235 -18.48 1.54 18.62
CA ALA A 235 -17.78 2.83 18.64
C ALA A 235 -16.73 2.84 19.76
N LEU A 236 -15.50 3.23 19.43
CA LEU A 236 -14.40 3.35 20.39
C LEU A 236 -14.14 4.82 20.70
N ARG A 237 -13.74 5.11 21.93
CA ARG A 237 -13.32 6.46 22.35
C ARG A 237 -11.84 6.46 22.70
N VAL A 238 -11.12 7.51 22.33
CA VAL A 238 -9.73 7.69 22.73
C VAL A 238 -9.68 8.05 24.21
N VAL A 239 -8.85 7.34 24.98
CA VAL A 239 -8.61 7.59 26.41
C VAL A 239 -7.28 8.32 26.60
N SER A 240 -6.23 7.81 25.97
CA SER A 240 -4.87 8.33 26.10
C SER A 240 -4.07 8.06 24.83
N ILE A 241 -3.08 8.92 24.55
CA ILE A 241 -2.19 8.82 23.40
C ILE A 241 -0.75 9.05 23.88
N ASP A 242 0.15 8.18 23.45
CA ASP A 242 1.58 8.40 23.47
C ASP A 242 2.11 8.39 22.04
N ALA A 243 2.15 9.59 21.44
CA ALA A 243 2.59 9.76 20.06
C ALA A 243 4.10 9.47 19.89
N ILE A 244 4.90 9.58 20.96
CA ILE A 244 6.34 9.35 20.90
C ILE A 244 6.62 7.86 20.75
N ASN A 245 5.91 7.04 21.52
CA ASN A 245 6.03 5.57 21.50
C ASN A 245 5.03 4.90 20.56
N ASP A 246 4.25 5.70 19.83
CA ASP A 246 3.24 5.22 18.87
C ASP A 246 2.20 4.29 19.52
N LEU A 247 1.74 4.61 20.72
CA LEU A 247 0.70 3.87 21.44
C LEU A 247 -0.55 4.72 21.60
N ALA A 248 -1.71 4.07 21.51
CA ALA A 248 -2.99 4.67 21.84
C ALA A 248 -3.83 3.71 22.68
N LEU A 249 -4.52 4.29 23.66
CA LEU A 249 -5.46 3.61 24.52
C LEU A 249 -6.87 4.04 24.13
N LEU A 250 -7.72 3.06 23.85
CA LEU A 250 -9.11 3.25 23.48
C LEU A 250 -10.03 2.60 24.52
N GLN A 251 -11.26 3.07 24.58
CA GLN A 251 -12.32 2.55 25.43
C GLN A 251 -13.47 2.05 24.57
N ALA A 252 -13.82 0.77 24.73
CA ALA A 252 -15.05 0.21 24.21
C ALA A 252 -16.27 0.63 25.07
N PRO A 253 -17.49 0.63 24.52
CA PRO A 253 -18.69 0.91 25.31
C PRO A 253 -18.84 -0.10 26.45
N SER A 254 -19.38 0.31 27.60
CA SER A 254 -19.64 -0.60 28.73
C SER A 254 -20.62 -1.73 28.41
N THR A 255 -21.38 -1.59 27.31
CA THR A 255 -22.27 -2.63 26.78
C THR A 255 -21.53 -3.69 25.96
N ALA A 256 -20.25 -3.49 25.63
CA ALA A 256 -19.43 -4.49 24.96
C ALA A 256 -18.89 -5.47 26.01
N THR A 257 -19.22 -6.75 25.85
CA THR A 257 -18.78 -7.81 26.76
C THR A 257 -17.63 -8.58 26.11
N PHE A 258 -16.45 -8.54 26.74
CA PHE A 258 -15.30 -9.32 26.31
C PHE A 258 -15.19 -10.60 27.13
N ARG A 259 -15.01 -11.75 26.45
CA ARG A 259 -14.94 -13.06 27.12
C ARG A 259 -13.60 -13.31 27.82
N ASP A 260 -12.54 -12.69 27.32
CA ASP A 260 -11.20 -12.70 27.91
C ASP A 260 -10.47 -11.42 27.48
N PHE A 261 -9.26 -11.20 27.98
CA PHE A 261 -8.39 -10.10 27.57
C PHE A 261 -6.92 -10.54 27.62
N ALA A 262 -6.08 -9.78 26.93
CA ALA A 262 -4.68 -10.13 26.79
C ALA A 262 -3.92 -10.04 28.12
N ARG A 263 -2.99 -10.99 28.32
CA ARG A 263 -2.06 -11.01 29.46
C ARG A 263 -0.68 -10.62 28.98
N ILE A 264 -0.01 -9.72 29.68
CA ILE A 264 1.33 -9.26 29.34
C ILE A 264 2.37 -10.15 30.01
N ARG A 265 3.36 -10.61 29.27
CA ARG A 265 4.46 -11.38 29.86
C ARG A 265 5.17 -10.53 30.91
N ASP A 266 5.34 -11.04 32.13
CA ASP A 266 6.03 -10.32 33.21
C ASP A 266 7.55 -10.30 33.03
N ARG A 267 8.12 -11.35 32.43
CA ARG A 267 9.56 -11.46 32.13
C ARG A 267 9.93 -10.93 30.75
N SER A 268 11.18 -10.49 30.63
CA SER A 268 11.73 -10.05 29.35
C SER A 268 11.81 -11.21 28.34
N ILE A 269 11.52 -10.89 27.07
CA ILE A 269 11.76 -11.78 25.93
C ILE A 269 13.24 -11.74 25.53
N ARG A 270 13.74 -12.81 24.91
CA ARG A 270 15.14 -12.94 24.47
C ARG A 270 15.23 -13.00 22.95
N SER A 271 16.39 -12.63 22.40
CA SER A 271 16.69 -12.90 20.99
C SER A 271 16.60 -14.40 20.71
N GLY A 272 15.98 -14.77 19.59
CA GLY A 272 15.73 -16.16 19.21
C GLY A 272 14.42 -16.74 19.74
N ASP A 273 13.75 -16.09 20.71
CA ASP A 273 12.44 -16.57 21.20
C ASP A 273 11.41 -16.53 20.06
N SER A 274 10.65 -17.62 19.93
CA SER A 274 9.56 -17.75 18.96
C SER A 274 8.41 -16.81 19.29
N VAL A 275 7.86 -16.19 18.25
CA VAL A 275 6.75 -15.24 18.38
C VAL A 275 5.64 -15.49 17.37
N VAL A 276 4.43 -15.11 17.74
CA VAL A 276 3.23 -15.16 16.91
C VAL A 276 2.64 -13.76 16.81
N ALA A 277 2.52 -13.21 15.61
CA ALA A 277 1.85 -11.94 15.37
C ALA A 277 0.45 -12.19 14.79
N ILE A 278 -0.56 -11.52 15.36
CA ILE A 278 -1.95 -11.63 14.96
C ILE A 278 -2.49 -10.25 14.60
N GLY A 279 -3.20 -10.15 13.48
CA GLY A 279 -3.81 -8.90 13.06
C GLY A 279 -4.66 -9.01 11.80
N PHE A 280 -5.21 -7.88 11.36
CA PHE A 280 -6.13 -7.79 10.23
C PHE A 280 -5.49 -7.08 9.03
N PRO A 281 -4.60 -7.74 8.29
CA PRO A 281 -3.96 -7.14 7.13
C PRO A 281 -4.97 -6.98 6.00
N TYR A 282 -4.97 -5.81 5.36
CA TYR A 282 -5.76 -5.51 4.16
C TYR A 282 -7.23 -5.99 4.20
N ARG A 283 -7.97 -5.68 5.27
CA ARG A 283 -9.39 -6.02 5.36
C ARG A 283 -10.13 -5.59 4.10
N GLY A 284 -10.89 -6.52 3.52
CA GLY A 284 -11.65 -6.31 2.28
C GLY A 284 -10.90 -6.65 0.98
N LEU A 285 -9.59 -6.93 1.06
CA LEU A 285 -8.77 -7.41 -0.06
C LEU A 285 -8.30 -8.85 0.10
N LEU A 286 -7.92 -9.27 1.32
CA LEU A 286 -7.45 -10.64 1.59
C LEU A 286 -8.47 -11.50 2.34
N SER A 287 -8.89 -11.07 3.52
CA SER A 287 -9.87 -11.78 4.36
C SER A 287 -10.64 -10.78 5.24
N SER A 288 -11.81 -11.22 5.72
CA SER A 288 -12.57 -10.55 6.78
C SER A 288 -12.15 -11.01 8.19
N ASP A 289 -11.42 -12.12 8.28
CA ASP A 289 -10.86 -12.68 9.52
C ASP A 289 -9.41 -12.19 9.74
N PHE A 290 -8.89 -12.32 10.97
CA PHE A 290 -7.48 -12.02 11.23
C PHE A 290 -6.57 -13.07 10.59
N THR A 291 -5.33 -12.68 10.40
CA THR A 291 -4.23 -13.54 9.98
C THR A 291 -3.32 -13.85 11.15
N VAL A 292 -2.64 -14.99 11.05
CA VAL A 292 -1.66 -15.45 12.03
C VAL A 292 -0.33 -15.63 11.31
N THR A 293 0.72 -15.04 11.84
CA THR A 293 2.08 -15.17 11.30
C THR A 293 3.03 -15.54 12.43
N THR A 294 4.05 -16.32 12.12
CA THR A 294 5.05 -16.78 13.09
C THR A 294 6.45 -16.35 12.68
N GLY A 295 7.33 -16.23 13.67
CA GLY A 295 8.72 -15.88 13.47
C GLY A 295 9.48 -15.93 14.79
N ILE A 296 10.56 -15.16 14.89
CA ILE A 296 11.37 -15.03 16.10
C ILE A 296 11.63 -13.55 16.42
N VAL A 297 12.05 -13.27 17.65
CA VAL A 297 12.75 -12.02 17.98
C VAL A 297 14.15 -12.07 17.38
N SER A 298 14.37 -11.25 16.35
CA SER A 298 15.67 -11.14 15.66
C SER A 298 16.65 -10.24 16.43
N SER A 299 16.14 -9.19 17.08
CA SER A 299 16.94 -8.28 17.92
C SER A 299 16.09 -7.67 19.02
N LEU A 300 16.73 -7.34 20.15
CA LEU A 300 16.13 -6.62 21.27
C LEU A 300 16.20 -5.09 21.09
N SER A 301 16.51 -4.59 19.89
CA SER A 301 16.47 -3.17 19.58
C SER A 301 15.95 -2.93 18.17
N GLY A 302 15.31 -1.79 17.97
CA GLY A 302 14.89 -1.29 16.67
C GLY A 302 16.03 -0.67 15.86
N MET A 303 15.66 0.08 14.83
CA MET A 303 16.59 0.87 14.03
C MET A 303 17.49 1.76 14.91
N ARG A 304 18.77 1.88 14.54
CA ARG A 304 19.74 2.74 15.24
C ARG A 304 19.83 2.46 16.75
N ASN A 305 19.67 1.21 17.14
CA ASN A 305 19.68 0.76 18.54
C ASN A 305 18.57 1.38 19.40
N ASP A 306 17.43 1.76 18.81
CA ASP A 306 16.27 2.24 19.56
C ASP A 306 15.77 1.12 20.50
N SER A 307 15.98 1.32 21.80
CA SER A 307 15.74 0.31 22.84
C SER A 307 14.25 0.05 23.10
N ARG A 308 13.36 0.88 22.55
CA ARG A 308 11.90 0.77 22.72
C ARG A 308 11.29 -0.36 21.90
N PHE A 309 11.98 -0.81 20.86
CA PHE A 309 11.47 -1.79 19.91
C PHE A 309 12.18 -3.14 19.99
N LEU A 310 11.46 -4.17 19.56
CA LEU A 310 11.96 -5.48 19.15
C LEU A 310 12.01 -5.51 17.63
N GLN A 311 13.06 -6.10 17.06
CA GLN A 311 13.05 -6.54 15.67
C GLN A 311 12.54 -7.98 15.63
N ILE A 312 11.58 -8.26 14.74
CA ILE A 312 10.98 -9.58 14.56
C ILE A 312 11.04 -10.02 13.10
N SER A 313 11.12 -11.33 12.88
CA SER A 313 11.08 -11.92 11.55
C SER A 313 9.67 -12.33 11.09
N ALA A 314 8.69 -12.34 12.01
CA ALA A 314 7.31 -12.65 11.67
C ALA A 314 6.80 -11.69 10.58
N PRO A 315 6.22 -12.18 9.48
CA PRO A 315 5.72 -11.31 8.41
C PRO A 315 4.65 -10.32 8.90
N VAL A 316 4.91 -9.02 8.75
CA VAL A 316 3.97 -7.95 9.11
C VAL A 316 3.59 -7.15 7.88
N GLN A 317 2.29 -6.90 7.70
CA GLN A 317 1.74 -6.11 6.60
C GLN A 317 0.85 -4.97 7.11
N PRO A 318 0.60 -3.92 6.29
CA PRO A 318 -0.41 -2.90 6.58
C PRO A 318 -1.72 -3.51 7.09
N GLY A 319 -2.16 -3.06 8.26
CA GLY A 319 -3.31 -3.59 8.99
C GLY A 319 -2.95 -4.41 10.23
N ASN A 320 -1.74 -4.97 10.31
CA ASN A 320 -1.24 -5.62 11.54
C ASN A 320 -0.79 -4.62 12.62
N SER A 321 -0.54 -3.37 12.25
CA SER A 321 -0.19 -2.31 13.21
C SER A 321 -1.23 -2.18 14.31
N GLY A 322 -0.76 -2.14 15.55
CA GLY A 322 -1.51 -2.14 16.79
C GLY A 322 -1.87 -3.54 17.29
N GLY A 323 -1.54 -4.57 16.52
CA GLY A 323 -1.84 -5.96 16.85
C GLY A 323 -0.91 -6.55 17.91
N PRO A 324 -1.39 -7.58 18.63
CA PRO A 324 -0.61 -8.26 19.64
C PRO A 324 0.50 -9.13 19.02
N LEU A 325 1.68 -9.08 19.65
CA LEU A 325 2.77 -10.04 19.44
C LEU A 325 2.84 -10.96 20.66
N PHE A 326 2.66 -12.26 20.46
CA PHE A 326 2.67 -13.28 21.50
C PHE A 326 3.98 -14.08 21.52
N ASP A 327 4.36 -14.59 22.68
CA ASP A 327 5.29 -15.71 22.77
C ASP A 327 4.58 -17.07 22.66
N THR A 328 5.33 -18.17 22.77
CA THR A 328 4.81 -19.53 22.72
C THR A 328 3.91 -19.90 23.89
N THR A 329 3.82 -19.08 24.94
CA THR A 329 2.93 -19.30 26.09
C THR A 329 1.62 -18.53 25.98
N GLY A 330 1.41 -17.82 24.85
CA GLY A 330 0.20 -17.03 24.59
C GLY A 330 0.17 -15.69 25.32
N GLN A 331 1.33 -15.18 25.76
CA GLN A 331 1.44 -13.92 26.49
C GLN A 331 1.99 -12.82 25.59
N ILE A 332 1.53 -11.58 25.79
CA ILE A 332 1.97 -10.43 25.00
C ILE A 332 3.41 -10.10 25.34
N VAL A 333 4.23 -10.03 24.30
CA VAL A 333 5.65 -9.63 24.34
C VAL A 333 5.93 -8.37 23.53
N GLY A 334 4.93 -7.85 22.81
CA GLY A 334 4.99 -6.52 22.22
C GLY A 334 3.72 -6.12 21.46
N VAL A 335 3.73 -4.89 20.95
CA VAL A 335 2.68 -4.35 20.07
C VAL A 335 3.28 -4.14 18.69
N VAL A 336 2.78 -4.83 17.67
CA VAL A 336 3.27 -4.69 16.29
C VAL A 336 3.05 -3.25 15.83
N THR A 337 4.10 -2.51 15.46
CA THR A 337 3.98 -1.11 14.97
C THR A 337 4.07 -1.03 13.45
N GLY A 338 4.79 -1.96 12.83
CA GLY A 338 4.88 -2.04 11.39
C GLY A 338 6.25 -2.54 10.92
N LYS A 339 6.41 -2.53 9.61
CA LYS A 339 7.66 -2.88 8.95
C LYS A 339 8.63 -1.70 8.95
N LEU A 340 9.92 -2.00 8.85
CA LEU A 340 10.91 -1.02 8.40
C LEU A 340 10.37 -0.30 7.16
N ASP A 341 10.63 1.00 7.00
CA ASP A 341 10.37 1.67 5.73
C ASP A 341 11.37 1.11 4.73
N ASN A 342 11.03 -0.08 4.20
CA ASN A 342 11.83 -0.86 3.27
C ASN A 342 12.23 -0.01 2.07
N LEU A 343 11.40 1.00 1.76
CA LEU A 343 11.68 1.95 0.71
C LEU A 343 12.75 2.96 1.11
N ARG A 344 12.67 3.62 2.27
CA ARG A 344 13.75 4.51 2.74
C ARG A 344 15.08 3.78 2.85
N ILE A 345 15.07 2.53 3.28
CA ILE A 345 16.28 1.72 3.40
C ILE A 345 16.76 1.25 2.03
N ALA A 346 15.88 0.80 1.13
CA ALA A 346 16.27 0.46 -0.24
C ALA A 346 16.86 1.65 -0.99
N VAL A 347 16.32 2.86 -0.80
CA VAL A 347 16.90 4.09 -1.38
C VAL A 347 18.30 4.38 -0.82
N ALA A 348 18.55 4.06 0.46
CA ALA A 348 19.85 4.26 1.08
C ALA A 348 20.88 3.17 0.75
N THR A 349 20.45 1.90 0.60
CA THR A 349 21.34 0.73 0.53
C THR A 349 21.36 0.05 -0.84
N GLY A 350 20.40 0.36 -1.72
CA GLY A 350 20.21 -0.31 -3.01
C GLY A 350 19.53 -1.69 -2.91
N ASN A 351 19.19 -2.17 -1.70
CA ASN A 351 18.56 -3.47 -1.48
C ASN A 351 17.30 -3.32 -0.62
N ILE A 352 16.23 -4.04 -0.97
CA ILE A 352 15.00 -4.07 -0.19
C ILE A 352 15.22 -5.05 0.98
N PRO A 353 15.13 -4.59 2.23
CA PRO A 353 15.23 -5.50 3.37
C PRO A 353 13.99 -6.39 3.45
N GLU A 354 14.20 -7.70 3.53
CA GLU A 354 13.14 -8.68 3.75
C GLU A 354 13.12 -9.08 5.24
N ASN A 355 11.92 -9.40 5.76
CA ASN A 355 11.73 -9.93 7.12
C ASN A 355 12.28 -9.04 8.26
N ILE A 356 12.32 -7.71 8.05
CA ILE A 356 12.64 -6.74 9.11
C ILE A 356 11.37 -6.00 9.53
N ASN A 357 10.76 -6.48 10.62
CA ASN A 357 9.57 -5.88 11.20
C ASN A 357 9.82 -5.49 12.65
N PHE A 358 8.98 -4.59 13.19
CA PHE A 358 9.17 -4.08 14.54
C PHE A 358 7.91 -4.18 15.39
N ALA A 359 8.14 -4.40 16.68
CA ALA A 359 7.11 -4.34 17.72
C ALA A 359 7.61 -3.48 18.90
N ILE A 360 6.73 -2.70 19.50
CA ILE A 360 6.98 -1.93 20.71
C ILE A 360 7.08 -2.91 21.88
N LYS A 361 8.10 -2.78 22.73
CA LYS A 361 8.32 -3.66 23.88
C LYS A 361 7.23 -3.50 24.94
N THR A 362 7.03 -4.58 25.72
CA THR A 362 6.12 -4.58 26.87
C THR A 362 6.47 -3.56 27.94
N GLY A 363 7.75 -3.17 28.10
CA GLY A 363 8.12 -2.09 29.03
C GLY A 363 7.39 -0.78 28.72
N ALA A 364 7.52 -0.28 27.49
CA ALA A 364 6.82 0.92 27.06
C ALA A 364 5.29 0.78 27.12
N LEU A 365 4.76 -0.41 26.82
CA LEU A 365 3.33 -0.69 26.94
C LEU A 365 2.85 -0.62 28.41
N ARG A 366 3.58 -1.23 29.34
CA ARG A 366 3.24 -1.22 30.78
C ARG A 366 3.31 0.19 31.33
N ASP A 367 4.40 0.90 31.07
CA ASP A 367 4.56 2.30 31.50
C ASP A 367 3.40 3.17 30.97
N PHE A 368 2.98 2.97 29.72
CA PHE A 368 1.85 3.68 29.13
C PHE A 368 0.52 3.36 29.82
N LEU A 369 0.27 2.08 30.16
CA LEU A 369 -0.94 1.64 30.86
C LEU A 369 -0.96 2.13 32.32
N ASP A 370 0.17 2.06 33.01
CA ASP A 370 0.35 2.55 34.39
C ASP A 370 0.09 4.06 34.46
N ASN A 371 0.70 4.83 33.55
CA ASN A 371 0.47 6.28 33.45
C ASN A 371 -0.97 6.64 33.08
N SER A 372 -1.68 5.74 32.40
CA SER A 372 -3.11 5.89 32.07
C SER A 372 -4.03 5.33 33.14
N VAL A 373 -3.49 4.81 34.25
CA VAL A 373 -4.23 4.22 35.39
C VAL A 373 -5.14 3.07 34.94
N VAL A 374 -4.68 2.27 33.96
CA VAL A 374 -5.42 1.12 33.45
C VAL A 374 -4.92 -0.17 34.10
N PRO A 375 -5.78 -0.93 34.79
CA PRO A 375 -5.40 -2.22 35.30
C PRO A 375 -5.18 -3.20 34.13
N TYR A 376 -4.06 -3.92 34.17
CA TYR A 376 -3.75 -5.01 33.24
C TYR A 376 -3.28 -6.25 33.99
N GLN A 377 -3.36 -7.41 33.36
CA GLN A 377 -2.85 -8.65 33.94
C GLN A 377 -1.47 -9.00 33.36
N THR A 378 -0.59 -9.47 34.23
CA THR A 378 0.64 -10.13 33.83
C THR A 378 0.59 -11.62 34.10
N ALA A 379 1.38 -12.38 33.37
CA ALA A 379 1.58 -13.80 33.61
C ALA A 379 3.06 -14.16 33.45
N GLU A 380 3.48 -15.21 34.16
CA GLU A 380 4.76 -15.87 33.93
C GLU A 380 4.64 -16.86 32.77
N PRO A 381 5.66 -16.99 31.89
CA PRO A 381 5.68 -18.02 30.86
C PRO A 381 5.60 -19.43 31.47
N LYS A 382 4.49 -20.15 31.24
CA LYS A 382 4.27 -21.51 31.76
C LYS A 382 3.60 -22.39 30.72
N GLY A 383 4.32 -23.41 30.25
CA GLY A 383 3.84 -24.34 29.22
C GLY A 383 3.75 -23.69 27.84
N GLU A 384 4.16 -24.42 26.81
CA GLU A 384 4.02 -23.93 25.43
C GLU A 384 2.64 -24.31 24.89
N LEU A 385 1.98 -23.34 24.27
CA LEU A 385 0.76 -23.50 23.51
C LEU A 385 1.11 -23.65 22.03
N LYS A 386 0.26 -24.39 21.32
CA LYS A 386 0.36 -24.42 19.84
C LYS A 386 -0.08 -23.07 19.27
N THR A 387 0.49 -22.68 18.14
CA THR A 387 0.06 -21.47 17.40
C THR A 387 -1.45 -21.43 17.15
N THR A 388 -2.07 -22.58 16.91
CA THR A 388 -3.51 -22.72 16.73
C THR A 388 -4.30 -22.37 17.99
N GLU A 389 -3.79 -22.71 19.17
CA GLU A 389 -4.42 -22.40 20.46
C GLU A 389 -4.25 -20.92 20.81
N ILE A 390 -3.05 -20.37 20.58
CA ILE A 390 -2.79 -18.92 20.73
C ILE A 390 -3.77 -18.14 19.85
N ALA A 391 -3.90 -18.53 18.58
CA ALA A 391 -4.84 -17.90 17.66
C ALA A 391 -6.30 -18.04 18.12
N ALA A 392 -6.72 -19.24 18.52
CA ALA A 392 -8.08 -19.47 19.00
C ALA A 392 -8.42 -18.59 20.22
N ASN A 393 -7.50 -18.48 21.18
CA ASN A 393 -7.66 -17.64 22.37
C ASN A 393 -7.69 -16.15 22.00
N ALA A 394 -6.81 -15.71 21.10
CA ALA A 394 -6.71 -14.32 20.69
C ALA A 394 -7.96 -13.78 19.98
N ARG A 395 -8.83 -14.64 19.42
CA ARG A 395 -10.13 -14.25 18.83
C ARG A 395 -11.03 -13.51 19.80
N ALA A 396 -10.94 -13.81 21.09
CA ALA A 396 -11.82 -13.23 22.10
C ALA A 396 -11.51 -11.76 22.42
N TYR A 397 -10.31 -11.28 22.07
CA TYR A 397 -9.84 -9.96 22.48
C TYR A 397 -9.04 -9.20 21.43
N THR A 398 -8.74 -9.79 20.26
CA THR A 398 -8.08 -9.09 19.16
C THR A 398 -9.11 -8.59 18.17
N MET A 399 -9.16 -7.28 17.94
CA MET A 399 -10.16 -6.64 17.11
C MET A 399 -9.54 -5.86 15.95
N LEU A 400 -10.31 -5.74 14.88
CA LEU A 400 -10.04 -4.77 13.84
C LEU A 400 -10.35 -3.38 14.38
N ILE A 401 -9.45 -2.45 14.16
CA ILE A 401 -9.68 -1.01 14.33
C ILE A 401 -9.95 -0.39 12.95
N SER A 402 -11.10 0.25 12.81
CA SER A 402 -11.47 1.01 11.60
C SER A 402 -11.49 2.49 11.93
N CYS A 403 -10.83 3.27 11.09
CA CYS A 403 -10.74 4.71 11.22
C CYS A 403 -11.18 5.42 9.94
N ASN A 404 -12.23 6.23 10.03
CA ASN A 404 -12.65 7.10 8.94
C ASN A 404 -12.28 8.56 9.26
N GLY A 405 -11.49 9.19 8.39
CA GLY A 405 -11.16 10.61 8.50
C GLY A 405 -12.31 11.52 8.06
N THR A 406 -12.29 12.79 8.50
CA THR A 406 -13.19 13.82 7.97
C THR A 406 -12.86 14.06 6.49
N GLY A 407 -13.86 13.95 5.60
CA GLY A 407 -13.76 14.62 4.30
C GLY A 407 -13.64 16.12 4.57
N GLN A 408 -12.66 16.78 3.97
CA GLN A 408 -12.51 18.24 4.05
C GLN A 408 -13.87 18.91 3.81
N ALA A 409 -14.47 19.44 4.86
CA ALA A 409 -15.42 20.53 4.73
C ALA A 409 -14.54 21.76 4.49
N ASP A 410 -14.48 22.20 3.24
CA ASP A 410 -13.97 23.51 2.89
C ASP A 410 -14.70 24.54 3.76
N ALA A 411 -13.97 25.09 4.73
CA ALA A 411 -14.40 26.23 5.51
C ALA A 411 -14.45 27.43 4.57
N LYS A 412 -15.63 27.68 3.98
CA LYS A 412 -16.00 29.04 3.58
C LYS A 412 -16.17 29.87 4.85
N ARG A 413 -15.19 30.73 5.11
CA ARG A 413 -15.42 32.03 5.74
C ARG A 413 -14.66 33.09 4.95
#